data_AF-A0A7C3DB15-F1
#
_entry.id   AF-A0A7C3DB15-F1
#
_cell.length_a   1.000
_cell.length_b   1.000
_cell.length_c   1.000
_cell.angle_alpha   90.00
_cell.angle_beta   90.00
_cell.angle_gamma   90.00
#
_symmetry.space_group_name_H-M   'P 1'
#
loop_
_entity.id
_entity.type
_entity.pdbx_description
1 polymer ?
#
loop_
_entity_poly.entity_id
_entity_poly.type
_entity_poly.pdbx_seq_one_letter_code
_entity_poly.pdbx_strand_id
1 'polypeptide(L)' 'MLEAVLLIAGIVAVTVGALLLTHPHTVVRLSELGNRVVATDHFALAHRRPFGGILLILGAFFLFYGVVVLLS' A
#
# COMPACT_ATOMS: atom_id res chain seq x y z
N MET A 1 -4.66 -11.07 18.54
CA MET A 1 -5.40 -10.90 17.25
C MET A 1 -5.04 -9.61 16.54
N LEU A 2 -4.88 -8.47 17.23
CA LEU A 2 -4.58 -7.17 16.60
C LEU A 2 -3.17 -7.11 15.95
N GLU A 3 -2.16 -7.72 16.57
CA GLU A 3 -0.77 -7.72 16.06
C GLU A 3 -0.64 -8.34 14.67
N ALA A 4 -1.25 -9.52 14.47
CA ALA A 4 -1.24 -10.18 13.16
C ALA A 4 -1.90 -9.31 12.08
N VAL A 5 -2.96 -8.58 12.42
CA VAL A 5 -3.63 -7.64 11.50
C VAL A 5 -2.72 -6.48 11.13
N LEU A 6 -2.01 -5.90 12.11
CA LEU A 6 -1.06 -4.80 11.88
C LEU A 6 0.13 -5.24 11.00
N LEU A 7 0.68 -6.43 11.25
CA LEU A 7 1.77 -6.99 10.46
C LEU A 7 1.34 -7.27 9.02
N ILE A 8 0.19 -7.94 8.83
CA ILE A 8 -0.34 -8.23 7.50
C ILE A 8 -0.64 -6.92 6.74
N ALA A 9 -1.29 -5.95 7.39
CA ALA A 9 -1.56 -4.66 6.79
C ALA A 9 -0.27 -3.91 6.40
N GLY A 10 0.75 -3.95 7.26
CA GLY A 10 2.07 -3.38 6.99
C GLY A 10 2.76 -4.01 5.79
N ILE A 11 2.78 -5.35 5.69
CA ILE A 11 3.36 -6.07 4.55
C ILE A 11 2.65 -5.69 3.24
N VAL A 12 1.31 -5.67 3.26
CA VAL A 12 0.51 -5.30 2.09
C VAL A 12 0.78 -3.86 1.68
N ALA A 13 0.78 -2.92 2.63
CA ALA A 13 1.04 -1.51 2.37
C ALA A 13 2.44 -1.25 1.80
N VAL A 14 3.47 -1.91 2.34
CA VAL A 14 4.85 -1.81 1.82
C VAL A 14 4.94 -2.39 0.41
N THR A 15 4.35 -3.56 0.19
CA THR A 15 4.38 -4.25 -1.11
C THR A 15 3.67 -3.43 -2.19
N VAL A 16 2.47 -2.94 -1.89
CA VAL A 16 1.68 -2.10 -2.80
C VAL A 16 2.36 -0.75 -3.01
N GLY A 17 2.93 -0.12 -1.97
CA GLY A 17 3.64 1.15 -2.06
C GLY A 17 4.89 1.05 -2.95
N ALA A 18 5.68 -0.01 -2.77
CA ALA A 18 6.84 -0.30 -3.61
C ALA A 18 6.44 -0.59 -5.06
N LEU A 19 5.35 -1.32 -5.28
CA LEU A 19 4.83 -1.61 -6.62
C LEU A 19 4.30 -0.34 -7.30
N LEU A 20 3.68 0.58 -6.55
CA LEU A 20 3.21 1.88 -7.06
C LEU A 20 4.37 2.78 -7.50
N LEU A 21 5.51 2.71 -6.81
CA LEU A 21 6.73 3.48 -7.13
C LEU A 21 7.50 2.88 -8.33
N THR A 22 7.60 1.55 -8.41
CA THR A 22 8.41 0.87 -9.44
C THR A 22 7.62 0.55 -10.71
N HIS A 23 6.39 0.04 -10.56
CA HIS A 23 5.54 -0.43 -11.64
C HIS A 23 4.08 0.02 -11.43
N PRO A 24 3.80 1.34 -11.49
CA PRO A 24 2.46 1.89 -11.21
C PRO A 24 1.38 1.31 -12.12
N HIS A 25 1.73 0.97 -13.36
CA HIS A 25 0.81 0.37 -14.32
C HIS A 25 0.33 -1.02 -13.89
N THR A 26 1.12 -1.76 -13.11
CA THR A 26 0.72 -3.07 -12.59
C THR A 26 -0.33 -2.92 -11.49
N VAL A 27 -0.13 -1.97 -10.56
CA VAL A 27 -1.12 -1.64 -9.52
C VAL A 27 -2.43 -1.19 -10.15
N VAL A 28 -2.36 -0.29 -11.14
CA VAL A 28 -3.57 0.18 -11.82
C VAL A 28 -4.24 -0.91 -12.62
N ARG A 29 -3.50 -1.79 -13.31
CA ARG A 29 -4.12 -2.94 -13.99
C ARG A 29 -4.82 -3.89 -13.03
N LEU A 30 -4.26 -4.10 -11.83
CA LEU A 30 -4.89 -4.86 -10.75
C LEU A 30 -6.17 -4.18 -10.26
N SER A 31 -6.12 -2.85 -10.08
CA SER A 31 -7.30 -2.05 -9.74
C SER A 31 -8.35 -2.07 -10.84
N GLU A 32 -7.98 -1.91 -12.11
CA GLU A 32 -8.87 -1.98 -13.29
C GLU A 32 -9.49 -3.38 -13.46
N LEU A 33 -8.75 -4.44 -13.14
CA LEU A 33 -9.28 -5.81 -13.15
C LEU A 33 -10.38 -5.98 -12.09
N GLY A 34 -10.21 -5.35 -10.92
CA GLY A 34 -11.22 -5.31 -9.85
C GLY A 34 -12.30 -4.24 -10.04
N ASN A 35 -12.03 -3.21 -10.84
CA ASN A 35 -12.83 -2.00 -10.96
C ASN A 35 -13.04 -1.67 -12.44
N ARG A 36 -13.99 -2.36 -13.09
CA ARG A 36 -14.39 -2.13 -14.49
C ARG A 36 -15.00 -0.73 -14.75
N VAL A 37 -15.05 0.16 -13.74
CA VAL A 37 -15.61 1.52 -13.81
C VAL A 37 -14.49 2.54 -13.56
N VAL A 38 -13.93 3.00 -14.67
CA VAL A 38 -12.62 3.65 -14.93
C VAL A 38 -12.46 5.09 -14.40
N ALA A 39 -13.18 5.53 -13.36
CA ALA A 39 -13.20 6.97 -13.03
C ALA A 39 -12.07 7.45 -12.09
N THR A 40 -11.50 6.61 -11.23
CA THR A 40 -10.61 7.08 -10.13
C THR A 40 -9.11 6.98 -10.45
N ASP A 41 -8.71 6.14 -11.42
CA ASP A 41 -7.30 5.80 -11.66
C ASP A 41 -6.44 6.95 -12.19
N HIS A 42 -7.03 7.98 -12.81
CA HIS A 42 -6.28 9.12 -13.35
C HIS A 42 -5.62 9.99 -12.26
N PHE A 43 -6.25 10.15 -11.10
CA PHE A 43 -5.70 10.98 -10.02
C PHE A 43 -4.55 10.29 -9.27
N ALA A 44 -4.69 8.98 -9.05
CA ALA A 44 -3.64 8.13 -8.47
C ALA A 44 -2.43 8.02 -9.41
N LEU A 45 -2.66 7.96 -10.72
CA LEU A 45 -1.61 8.01 -11.73
C LEU A 45 -1.01 9.42 -11.92
N ALA A 46 -1.72 10.50 -11.65
CA ALA A 46 -1.12 11.84 -11.72
C ALA A 46 -0.13 12.06 -10.56
N HIS A 47 -0.42 11.51 -9.38
CA HIS A 47 0.34 11.72 -8.14
C HIS A 47 1.02 10.44 -7.62
N ARG A 48 1.56 9.61 -8.52
CA ARG A 48 2.13 8.27 -8.22
C ARG A 48 3.20 8.30 -7.12
N ARG A 49 4.12 9.26 -7.22
CA ARG A 49 5.28 9.39 -6.32
C ARG A 49 4.87 9.73 -4.88
N PRO A 50 4.07 10.77 -4.61
CA PRO A 50 3.64 11.06 -3.25
C PRO A 50 2.74 9.96 -2.67
N PHE A 51 1.85 9.35 -3.47
CA PHE A 51 1.01 8.24 -2.99
C PHE A 51 1.82 7.01 -2.59
N GLY A 52 2.75 6.56 -3.45
CA GLY A 52 3.61 5.42 -3.12
C GLY A 52 4.52 5.69 -1.92
N GLY A 53 5.07 6.91 -1.81
CA GLY A 53 5.89 7.32 -0.66
C GLY A 53 5.12 7.32 0.65
N ILE A 54 3.91 7.91 0.67
CA ILE A 54 3.04 7.90 1.86
C ILE A 54 2.70 6.46 2.25
N LEU A 55 2.39 5.60 1.28
CA LEU A 55 2.02 4.21 1.53
C LEU A 55 3.18 3.40 2.10
N LEU A 56 4.41 3.64 1.64
CA LEU A 56 5.61 3.03 2.22
C LEU A 56 5.86 3.49 3.66
N ILE A 57 5.73 4.78 3.94
CA ILE A 57 5.92 5.32 5.30
C ILE A 57 4.87 4.71 6.25
N LEU A 58 3.61 4.66 5.81
CA LEU A 58 2.52 4.11 6.59
C LEU A 58 2.69 2.59 6.82
N GLY A 59 3.11 1.86 5.79
CA GLY A 59 3.41 0.43 5.89
C GLY A 59 4.57 0.14 6.85
N ALA A 60 5.65 0.92 6.78
CA ALA A 60 6.78 0.81 7.70
C ALA A 60 6.36 1.13 9.15
N PHE A 61 5.50 2.13 9.34
CA PHE A 61 4.94 2.46 10.65
C PHE A 61 4.09 1.32 11.23
N PHE A 62 3.22 0.71 10.43
CA PHE A 62 2.40 -0.43 10.87
C PHE A 62 3.25 -1.66 11.19
N LEU A 63 4.29 -1.95 10.41
CA LEU A 63 5.23 -3.03 10.72
C LEU A 63 5.97 -2.77 12.03
N PHE A 64 6.50 -1.56 12.21
CA PHE A 64 7.21 -1.19 13.42
C PHE A 64 6.31 -1.30 14.66
N TYR A 65 5.11 -0.71 14.61
CA TYR A 65 4.18 -0.77 15.73
C TYR A 65 3.67 -2.20 15.98
N GLY A 66 3.40 -2.98 14.94
CA GLY A 66 3.00 -4.39 15.05
C GLY A 66 4.08 -5.25 15.74
N VAL A 67 5.36 -5.03 15.42
CA VAL A 67 6.48 -5.71 16.08
C VAL A 67 6.63 -5.26 17.53
N VAL A 68 6.50 -3.95 17.81
CA VAL A 68 6.58 -3.43 19.17
C VAL A 68 5.48 -4.02 20.06
N VAL A 69 4.24 -4.07 19.57
CA VAL A 69 3.10 -4.65 20.31
C VAL A 69 3.28 -6.16 20.52
N LEU A 70 3.86 -6.88 19.57
CA LEU A 70 4.16 -8.31 19.72
C LEU A 70 5.21 -8.60 20.80
N LEU A 71 6.12 -7.65 21.06
CA LEU A 71 7.22 -7.79 22.02
C LEU A 71 6.88 -7.31 23.43
N SER A 72 5.78 -6.58 23.60
CA SER A 72 5.29 -6.02 24.88
C SER A 72 4.23 -6.89 25.53
#